data_AF-A0A3M2A0J7-F1
#
_entry.id   AF-A0A3M2A0J7-F1
#
_cell.length_a   1.000
_cell.length_b   1.000
_cell.length_c   1.000
_cell.angle_alpha   90.00
_cell.angle_beta   90.00
_cell.angle_gamma   90.00
#
_symmetry.space_group_name_H-M   'P 1'
#
loop_
_entity.id
_entity.type
_entity.pdbx_description
1 polymer ?
#
loop_
_entity_poly.entity_id
_entity_poly.type
_entity_poly.pdbx_seq_one_letter_code
_entity_poly.pdbx_strand_id
1 'polypeptide(L)'
;MSRPWPDDPCPQFGIHLGHVGGIVRNNVLVTVDPAIFASLFRWEDGIALENTCESPRVVHNTVLGTSGPNHGSIRCWQPGSSGDARNNLVVSDVRDACDGGLVAAGNVEGAGLDALVDPAGGDLHLSATGQALAEDAGVPLDPGPCDFDFEGDPRDDAPDVGADEISDASPTRPRPGRAPRQQAPASALLRSSAGAVYRSAATWPRSPRRSPPACCCRRPCRRRPRCPPRAPCTPCRWR
;
A
#
# COMPACT_ATOMS: atom_id res chain seq x y z
N MET A 1 12.96 -15.71 3.62
CA MET A 1 13.36 -16.19 4.96
C MET A 1 13.08 -15.04 5.92
N SER A 2 12.13 -15.21 6.83
CA SER A 2 11.81 -14.20 7.85
C SER A 2 12.87 -14.17 8.95
N ARG A 3 13.02 -13.02 9.59
CA ARG A 3 13.88 -12.84 10.77
C ARG A 3 13.21 -13.56 11.95
N PRO A 4 13.88 -14.49 12.64
CA PRO A 4 13.36 -15.05 13.89
C PRO A 4 13.34 -13.95 14.96
N TRP A 5 12.17 -13.75 15.58
CA TRP A 5 11.95 -12.83 16.68
C TRP A 5 12.03 -13.61 17.99
N PRO A 6 12.87 -13.22 18.98
CA PRO A 6 13.00 -13.97 20.23
C PRO A 6 11.70 -14.11 21.02
N ASP A 7 10.79 -13.16 20.85
CA ASP A 7 9.48 -13.06 21.47
C ASP A 7 8.36 -13.73 20.66
N ASP A 8 8.59 -13.99 19.35
CA ASP A 8 7.64 -14.58 18.39
C ASP A 8 6.17 -14.28 18.77
N PRO A 9 5.75 -13.00 18.71
CA PRO A 9 4.46 -12.58 19.27
C PRO A 9 3.27 -13.23 18.55
N CYS A 10 3.52 -13.82 17.38
CA CYS A 10 2.49 -14.27 16.44
C CYS A 10 2.87 -15.63 15.83
N PRO A 11 3.05 -16.69 16.64
CA PRO A 11 3.56 -17.98 16.18
C PRO A 11 2.61 -18.65 15.17
N GLN A 12 1.33 -18.27 15.17
CA GLN A 12 0.30 -18.78 14.26
C GLN A 12 0.58 -18.46 12.78
N PHE A 13 1.35 -17.41 12.49
CA PHE A 13 1.68 -17.04 11.10
C PHE A 13 3.01 -17.62 10.62
N GLY A 14 3.82 -18.21 11.51
CA GLY A 14 5.12 -18.76 11.19
C GLY A 14 6.00 -17.80 10.38
N ILE A 15 6.36 -18.19 9.14
CA ILE A 15 7.20 -17.37 8.27
C ILE A 15 6.44 -16.33 7.43
N HIS A 16 5.11 -16.31 7.50
CA HIS A 16 4.25 -15.51 6.63
C HIS A 16 3.72 -14.23 7.29
N LEU A 17 4.21 -13.87 8.48
CA LEU A 17 3.85 -12.64 9.18
C LEU A 17 4.09 -11.39 8.31
N GLY A 18 3.02 -10.63 8.05
CA GLY A 18 3.06 -9.40 7.26
C GLY A 18 3.27 -8.18 8.14
N HIS A 19 2.38 -7.94 9.11
CA HIS A 19 2.43 -6.79 10.02
C HIS A 19 2.07 -7.18 11.46
N VAL A 20 2.69 -6.53 12.45
CA VAL A 20 2.37 -6.66 13.88
C VAL A 20 1.97 -5.29 14.43
N GLY A 21 0.74 -5.18 14.94
CA GLY A 21 0.16 -3.95 15.46
C GLY A 21 0.27 -2.81 14.45
N GLY A 22 0.51 -1.60 14.95
CA GLY A 22 0.77 -0.42 14.11
C GLY A 22 -0.49 0.25 13.57
N ILE A 23 -0.26 1.38 12.88
CA ILE A 23 -1.32 2.28 12.45
C ILE A 23 -1.02 2.80 11.04
N VAL A 24 -1.99 2.68 10.14
CA VAL A 24 -2.06 3.36 8.84
C VAL A 24 -3.05 4.51 8.98
N ARG A 25 -2.56 5.75 8.91
CA ARG A 25 -3.36 6.96 9.17
C ARG A 25 -3.01 8.14 8.30
N ASN A 26 -3.98 9.03 8.05
CA ASN A 26 -3.83 10.27 7.29
C ASN A 26 -3.19 10.10 5.91
N ASN A 27 -3.37 8.93 5.29
CA ASN A 27 -2.89 8.73 3.93
C ASN A 27 -4.00 9.09 2.95
N VAL A 28 -3.62 9.80 1.90
CA VAL A 28 -4.47 10.03 0.73
C VAL A 28 -3.91 9.21 -0.43
N LEU A 29 -4.68 8.23 -0.88
CA LEU A 29 -4.41 7.37 -2.02
C LEU A 29 -5.38 7.73 -3.15
N VAL A 30 -4.87 8.19 -4.29
CA VAL A 30 -5.68 8.57 -5.44
C VAL A 30 -5.20 7.81 -6.68
N THR A 31 -6.11 7.08 -7.32
CA THR A 31 -5.82 6.34 -8.56
C THR A 31 -6.67 6.87 -9.72
N VAL A 32 -6.05 7.60 -10.66
CA VAL A 32 -6.74 8.20 -11.81
C VAL A 32 -6.33 7.65 -13.18
N ASP A 33 -5.25 6.86 -13.26
CA ASP A 33 -4.72 6.41 -14.54
C ASP A 33 -5.56 5.24 -15.12
N PRO A 34 -6.25 5.42 -16.27
CA PRO A 34 -7.02 4.35 -16.90
C PRO A 34 -6.17 3.12 -17.26
N ALA A 35 -4.85 3.27 -17.45
CA ALA A 35 -3.94 2.16 -17.72
C ALA A 35 -3.81 1.20 -16.53
N ILE A 36 -3.91 1.70 -15.29
CA ILE A 36 -3.93 0.85 -14.09
C ILE A 36 -5.17 -0.04 -14.14
N PHE A 37 -6.34 0.54 -14.41
CA PHE A 37 -7.62 -0.19 -14.47
C PHE A 37 -7.71 -1.15 -15.66
N ALA A 38 -7.02 -0.85 -16.76
CA ALA A 38 -6.94 -1.71 -17.94
C ALA A 38 -5.84 -2.80 -17.83
N SER A 39 -4.98 -2.74 -16.81
CA SER A 39 -3.88 -3.70 -16.64
C SER A 39 -4.39 -5.11 -16.30
N LEU A 40 -3.53 -6.12 -16.49
CA LEU A 40 -3.88 -7.53 -16.24
C LEU A 40 -4.33 -7.76 -14.79
N PHE A 41 -3.69 -7.09 -13.83
CA PHE A 41 -3.94 -7.26 -12.39
C PHE A 41 -4.86 -6.16 -11.83
N ARG A 42 -5.04 -5.05 -12.56
CA ARG A 42 -5.84 -3.89 -12.16
C ARG A 42 -5.38 -3.30 -10.82
N TRP A 43 -6.14 -2.37 -10.28
CA TRP A 43 -6.00 -1.95 -8.89
C TRP A 43 -6.66 -3.01 -8.00
N GLU A 44 -5.87 -3.78 -7.25
CA GLU A 44 -6.39 -4.91 -6.47
C GLU A 44 -7.00 -4.46 -5.14
N ASP A 45 -6.23 -3.69 -4.37
CA ASP A 45 -6.58 -3.22 -3.03
C ASP A 45 -6.04 -1.81 -2.83
N GLY A 46 -6.73 -0.97 -2.05
CA GLY A 46 -6.19 0.33 -1.61
C GLY A 46 -5.21 0.16 -0.45
N ILE A 47 -5.73 -0.28 0.70
CA ILE A 47 -4.96 -0.65 1.89
C ILE A 47 -5.28 -2.11 2.23
N ALA A 48 -4.26 -2.97 2.17
CA ALA A 48 -4.42 -4.40 2.47
C ALA A 48 -3.79 -4.75 3.83
N LEU A 49 -4.58 -5.38 4.69
CA LEU A 49 -4.16 -6.00 5.94
C LEU A 49 -3.95 -7.49 5.68
N GLU A 50 -2.71 -7.86 5.37
CA GLU A 50 -2.31 -9.24 5.06
C GLU A 50 -1.41 -9.81 6.16
N ASN A 51 -1.78 -10.99 6.67
CA ASN A 51 -1.08 -11.68 7.76
C ASN A 51 -0.77 -10.76 8.94
N THR A 52 -1.83 -10.14 9.46
CA THR A 52 -1.74 -9.13 10.52
C THR A 52 -1.90 -9.73 11.90
N CYS A 53 -1.09 -9.26 12.83
CA CYS A 53 -1.13 -9.64 14.23
C CYS A 53 -1.31 -8.40 15.11
N GLU A 54 -1.82 -8.56 16.34
CA GLU A 54 -2.09 -7.47 17.28
C GLU A 54 -2.99 -6.35 16.71
N SER A 55 -3.91 -6.72 15.81
CA SER A 55 -5.00 -5.88 15.30
C SER A 55 -4.57 -4.46 14.89
N PRO A 56 -3.80 -4.31 13.78
CA PRO A 56 -3.45 -2.99 13.23
C PRO A 56 -4.67 -2.11 13.02
N ARG A 57 -4.43 -0.80 13.12
CA ARG A 57 -5.45 0.22 12.91
C ARG A 57 -5.31 0.88 11.55
N VAL A 58 -6.42 1.05 10.84
CA VAL A 58 -6.51 1.80 9.58
C VAL A 58 -7.51 2.94 9.80
N VAL A 59 -7.01 4.13 10.12
CA VAL A 59 -7.86 5.23 10.59
C VAL A 59 -7.65 6.49 9.78
N HIS A 60 -8.72 7.21 9.44
CA HIS A 60 -8.61 8.51 8.76
C HIS A 60 -7.75 8.47 7.49
N ASN A 61 -8.00 7.51 6.60
CA ASN A 61 -7.38 7.48 5.27
C ASN A 61 -8.42 7.81 4.21
N THR A 62 -7.98 8.46 3.15
CA THR A 62 -8.78 8.73 1.94
C THR A 62 -8.28 7.84 0.82
N VAL A 63 -9.12 6.95 0.27
CA VAL A 63 -8.76 6.03 -0.81
C VAL A 63 -9.76 6.19 -1.95
N LEU A 64 -9.36 6.92 -2.99
CA LEU A 64 -10.26 7.30 -4.09
C LEU A 64 -9.67 6.92 -5.45
N GLY A 65 -10.56 6.78 -6.43
CA GLY A 65 -10.14 6.56 -7.81
C GLY A 65 -11.29 6.71 -8.80
N THR A 66 -10.99 6.66 -10.10
CA THR A 66 -12.02 6.69 -11.14
C THR A 66 -12.94 5.46 -11.11
N SER A 67 -12.50 4.39 -10.47
CA SER A 67 -13.29 3.22 -10.08
C SER A 67 -12.63 2.57 -8.86
N GLY A 68 -13.40 1.77 -8.12
CA GLY A 68 -12.87 1.05 -6.94
C GLY A 68 -11.88 -0.07 -7.28
N PRO A 69 -11.08 -0.53 -6.29
CA PRO A 69 -10.22 -1.70 -6.42
C PRO A 69 -11.05 -2.98 -6.57
N ASN A 70 -10.44 -4.06 -7.07
CA ASN A 70 -11.12 -5.34 -7.27
C ASN A 70 -11.61 -5.99 -5.97
N HIS A 71 -10.89 -5.82 -4.87
CA HIS A 71 -11.17 -6.53 -3.61
C HIS A 71 -11.64 -5.62 -2.47
N GLY A 72 -11.56 -4.30 -2.62
CA GLY A 72 -11.99 -3.32 -1.63
C GLY A 72 -10.97 -2.19 -1.47
N SER A 73 -11.45 -1.03 -1.02
CA SER A 73 -10.55 0.11 -0.74
C SER A 73 -9.68 -0.16 0.49
N ILE A 74 -10.26 -0.85 1.46
CA ILE A 74 -9.55 -1.41 2.61
C ILE A 74 -9.97 -2.85 2.70
N ARG A 75 -9.01 -3.76 2.83
CA ARG A 75 -9.32 -5.20 2.94
C ARG A 75 -8.48 -5.84 4.01
N CYS A 76 -9.14 -6.63 4.85
CA CYS A 76 -8.48 -7.62 5.70
C CYS A 76 -8.53 -8.98 5.03
N TRP A 77 -7.37 -9.65 4.90
CA TRP A 77 -7.27 -10.94 4.21
C TRP A 77 -6.20 -11.83 4.84
N GLN A 78 -6.39 -13.14 4.65
CA GLN A 78 -5.61 -14.28 5.15
C GLN A 78 -6.05 -14.82 6.53
N PRO A 79 -5.91 -16.15 6.76
CA PRO A 79 -6.18 -16.77 8.04
C PRO A 79 -5.30 -16.22 9.15
N GLY A 80 -5.88 -16.00 10.33
CA GLY A 80 -5.30 -15.37 11.51
C GLY A 80 -5.34 -13.85 11.52
N SER A 81 -5.54 -13.19 10.37
CA SER A 81 -5.49 -11.72 10.29
C SER A 81 -6.65 -11.06 11.04
N SER A 82 -6.39 -9.87 11.59
CA SER A 82 -7.41 -9.00 12.18
C SER A 82 -7.07 -7.51 12.00
N GLY A 83 -8.02 -6.63 12.27
CA GLY A 83 -7.77 -5.19 12.26
C GLY A 83 -8.93 -4.35 12.78
N ASP A 84 -8.70 -3.03 12.87
CA ASP A 84 -9.70 -2.02 13.19
C ASP A 84 -9.64 -0.89 12.15
N ALA A 85 -10.67 -0.74 11.33
CA ALA A 85 -10.78 0.26 10.27
C ALA A 85 -11.84 1.31 10.62
N ARG A 86 -11.42 2.56 10.89
CA ARG A 86 -12.35 3.63 11.24
C ARG A 86 -12.16 4.93 10.48
N ASN A 87 -13.26 5.64 10.26
CA ASN A 87 -13.24 6.99 9.70
C ASN A 87 -12.46 7.10 8.39
N ASN A 88 -12.54 6.08 7.52
CA ASN A 88 -11.91 6.12 6.20
C ASN A 88 -12.92 6.57 5.14
N LEU A 89 -12.49 7.45 4.24
CA LEU A 89 -13.27 7.90 3.08
C LEU A 89 -12.82 7.10 1.86
N VAL A 90 -13.69 6.25 1.32
CA VAL A 90 -13.28 5.22 0.37
C VAL A 90 -14.21 5.07 -0.84
N VAL A 91 -13.64 4.80 -2.02
CA VAL A 91 -14.38 4.65 -3.29
C VAL A 91 -15.18 3.34 -3.42
N SER A 92 -14.73 2.31 -2.71
CA SER A 92 -15.34 0.99 -2.59
C SER A 92 -15.34 0.55 -1.13
N ASP A 93 -15.94 -0.60 -0.85
CA ASP A 93 -16.06 -1.23 0.45
C ASP A 93 -14.79 -1.32 1.32
N VAL A 94 -15.01 -1.26 2.64
CA VAL A 94 -14.12 -1.75 3.69
C VAL A 94 -14.48 -3.21 3.93
N ARG A 95 -13.64 -4.11 3.42
CA ARG A 95 -13.97 -5.53 3.32
C ARG A 95 -13.34 -6.36 4.41
N ASP A 96 -14.19 -6.98 5.22
CA ASP A 96 -13.80 -8.08 6.11
C ASP A 96 -13.75 -9.39 5.33
N ALA A 97 -12.54 -9.86 5.01
CA ALA A 97 -12.31 -11.18 4.43
C ALA A 97 -11.25 -11.96 5.23
N CYS A 98 -11.06 -11.60 6.50
CA CYS A 98 -10.21 -12.35 7.43
C CYS A 98 -11.07 -13.13 8.43
N ASP A 99 -10.52 -14.22 8.97
CA ASP A 99 -11.20 -15.06 9.96
C ASP A 99 -11.02 -14.55 11.40
N GLY A 100 -9.98 -13.76 11.68
CA GLY A 100 -9.79 -13.03 12.93
C GLY A 100 -10.63 -11.75 13.03
N GLY A 101 -11.27 -11.35 11.93
CA GLY A 101 -12.25 -10.26 11.85
C GLY A 101 -11.67 -8.86 11.66
N LEU A 102 -12.45 -8.01 11.00
CA LEU A 102 -12.19 -6.59 10.84
C LEU A 102 -13.29 -5.80 11.52
N VAL A 103 -12.94 -5.07 12.57
CA VAL A 103 -13.86 -4.10 13.19
C VAL A 103 -13.92 -2.88 12.28
N ALA A 104 -15.12 -2.48 11.86
CA ALA A 104 -15.32 -1.31 11.01
C ALA A 104 -16.35 -0.36 11.63
N ALA A 105 -16.04 0.94 11.71
CA ALA A 105 -16.95 1.97 12.24
C ALA A 105 -16.65 3.35 11.65
N GLY A 106 -17.67 4.16 11.36
CA GLY A 106 -17.49 5.54 10.87
C GLY A 106 -16.85 5.67 9.48
N ASN A 107 -16.72 4.58 8.70
CA ASN A 107 -16.21 4.67 7.33
C ASN A 107 -17.31 5.15 6.38
N VAL A 108 -16.93 5.95 5.38
CA VAL A 108 -17.80 6.38 4.28
C VAL A 108 -17.35 5.66 3.00
N GLU A 109 -18.23 4.84 2.45
CA GLU A 109 -17.97 4.05 1.24
C GLU A 109 -18.69 4.62 0.01
N GLY A 110 -18.15 4.36 -1.18
CA GLY A 110 -18.72 4.84 -2.44
C GLY A 110 -18.41 6.30 -2.78
N ALA A 111 -17.40 6.89 -2.13
CA ALA A 111 -16.99 8.27 -2.42
C ALA A 111 -16.28 8.39 -3.77
N GLY A 112 -16.63 9.43 -4.55
CA GLY A 112 -16.01 9.72 -5.83
C GLY A 112 -14.77 10.60 -5.73
N LEU A 113 -14.05 10.77 -6.84
CA LEU A 113 -12.93 11.73 -6.93
C LEU A 113 -13.39 13.18 -6.72
N ASP A 114 -14.65 13.48 -6.97
CA ASP A 114 -15.27 14.78 -6.72
C ASP A 114 -15.45 15.08 -5.23
N ALA A 115 -15.18 14.12 -4.34
CA ALA A 115 -15.01 14.39 -2.91
C ALA A 115 -13.79 15.28 -2.62
N LEU A 116 -12.82 15.37 -3.55
CA LEU A 116 -11.63 16.22 -3.43
C LEU A 116 -11.68 17.42 -4.38
N VAL A 117 -11.05 18.53 -4.00
CA VAL A 117 -11.06 19.78 -4.78
C VAL A 117 -10.35 19.63 -6.13
N ASP A 118 -9.10 19.16 -6.14
CA ASP A 118 -8.33 18.89 -7.36
C ASP A 118 -7.32 17.76 -7.12
N PRO A 119 -7.78 16.49 -7.12
CA PRO A 119 -6.91 15.36 -6.82
C PRO A 119 -5.78 15.16 -7.85
N ALA A 120 -5.95 15.63 -9.09
CA ALA A 120 -4.90 15.56 -10.11
C ALA A 120 -3.88 16.71 -9.99
N GLY A 121 -4.32 17.87 -9.50
CA GLY A 121 -3.48 19.03 -9.20
C GLY A 121 -2.83 19.02 -7.81
N GLY A 122 -3.22 18.07 -6.95
CA GLY A 122 -2.69 17.90 -5.60
C GLY A 122 -3.42 18.68 -4.51
N ASP A 123 -4.58 19.25 -4.82
CA ASP A 123 -5.48 19.82 -3.80
C ASP A 123 -6.37 18.69 -3.26
N LEU A 124 -5.88 18.06 -2.20
CA LEU A 124 -6.43 16.82 -1.61
C LEU A 124 -7.47 17.09 -0.51
N HIS A 125 -8.08 18.26 -0.54
CA HIS A 125 -9.04 18.70 0.47
C HIS A 125 -10.45 18.33 0.09
N LEU A 126 -11.30 18.20 1.09
CA LEU A 126 -12.71 17.96 0.88
C LEU A 126 -13.31 19.11 0.06
N SER A 127 -13.88 18.74 -1.09
CA SER A 127 -14.73 19.62 -1.87
C SER A 127 -16.08 19.81 -1.16
N ALA A 128 -16.96 20.68 -1.64
CA ALA A 128 -18.33 20.75 -1.13
C ALA A 128 -19.09 19.40 -1.18
N THR A 129 -18.79 18.54 -2.16
CA THR A 129 -19.33 17.17 -2.22
C THR A 129 -18.71 16.29 -1.14
N GLY A 130 -17.39 16.42 -0.91
CA GLY A 130 -16.68 15.68 0.14
C GLY A 130 -17.18 16.05 1.53
N GLN A 131 -17.31 17.35 1.81
CA GLN A 131 -17.83 17.89 3.08
C GLN A 131 -19.22 17.33 3.38
N ALA A 132 -20.14 17.36 2.40
CA ALA A 132 -21.49 16.81 2.58
C ALA A 132 -21.54 15.30 2.91
N LEU A 133 -20.45 14.56 2.68
CA LEU A 133 -20.33 13.13 3.00
C LEU A 133 -19.54 12.87 4.29
N ALA A 134 -18.54 13.69 4.59
CA ALA A 134 -17.49 13.40 5.55
C ALA A 134 -17.50 14.29 6.79
N GLU A 135 -18.05 15.51 6.68
CA GLU A 135 -18.10 16.49 7.77
C GLU A 135 -18.86 15.92 8.97
N ASP A 136 -18.23 15.94 10.14
CA ASP A 136 -18.79 15.45 11.42
C ASP A 136 -19.30 13.99 11.39
N ALA A 137 -18.91 13.21 10.38
CA ALA A 137 -19.47 11.87 10.13
C ALA A 137 -18.67 10.73 10.79
N GLY A 138 -17.49 11.03 11.33
CA GLY A 138 -16.61 10.06 11.96
C GLY A 138 -17.06 9.65 13.35
N VAL A 139 -16.54 8.51 13.82
CA VAL A 139 -16.66 8.10 15.22
C VAL A 139 -15.46 8.63 16.01
N PRO A 140 -15.64 9.12 17.25
CA PRO A 140 -14.52 9.54 18.08
C PRO A 140 -13.51 8.41 18.31
N LEU A 141 -12.22 8.75 18.31
CA LEU A 141 -11.13 7.84 18.65
C LEU A 141 -10.51 8.23 19.99
N ASP A 142 -9.94 7.25 20.71
CA ASP A 142 -9.07 7.57 21.85
C ASP A 142 -7.91 8.47 21.40
N PRO A 143 -7.33 9.33 22.27
CA PRO A 143 -6.20 10.20 21.92
C PRO A 143 -4.91 9.45 21.54
N GLY A 144 -4.18 9.96 20.55
CA GLY A 144 -2.89 9.46 20.03
C GLY A 144 -2.88 8.79 18.64
N PRO A 145 -3.91 8.02 18.24
CA PRO A 145 -4.00 7.32 16.96
C PRO A 145 -4.10 8.23 15.76
N CYS A 146 -4.70 9.42 15.85
CA CYS A 146 -4.88 10.30 14.70
C CYS A 146 -5.32 11.73 15.05
N ASP A 147 -4.64 12.37 16.01
CA ASP A 147 -5.11 13.65 16.61
C ASP A 147 -5.06 14.86 15.67
N PHE A 148 -4.32 14.73 14.56
CA PHE A 148 -4.20 15.75 13.52
C PHE A 148 -4.53 15.12 12.18
N ASP A 149 -4.88 15.91 11.18
CA ASP A 149 -5.11 15.49 9.80
C ASP A 149 -3.80 15.39 8.98
N PHE A 150 -3.86 15.36 7.65
CA PHE A 150 -2.65 15.29 6.82
C PHE A 150 -1.90 16.63 6.67
N GLU A 151 -2.54 17.77 6.91
CA GLU A 151 -1.92 19.10 6.91
C GLU A 151 -1.42 19.51 8.29
N GLY A 152 -1.83 18.80 9.34
CA GLY A 152 -1.50 19.06 10.73
C GLY A 152 -2.58 19.85 11.49
N ASP A 153 -3.77 20.00 10.92
CA ASP A 153 -4.92 20.59 11.61
C ASP A 153 -5.45 19.61 12.66
N PRO A 154 -5.77 20.09 13.88
CA PRO A 154 -6.27 19.23 14.94
C PRO A 154 -7.67 18.73 14.60
N ARG A 155 -7.93 17.46 14.89
CA ARG A 155 -9.29 16.92 14.82
C ARG A 155 -10.10 17.32 16.04
N ASP A 156 -11.40 17.52 15.85
CA ASP A 156 -12.31 17.86 16.93
C ASP A 156 -13.06 16.63 17.50
N ASP A 157 -14.10 16.89 18.31
CA ASP A 157 -14.86 15.83 18.98
C ASP A 157 -15.82 15.08 18.02
N ALA A 158 -16.07 15.62 16.82
CA ALA A 158 -16.84 15.04 15.74
C ALA A 158 -15.95 14.95 14.48
N PRO A 159 -14.93 14.09 14.48
CA PRO A 159 -13.90 14.16 13.46
C PRO A 159 -14.43 13.82 12.07
N ASP A 160 -13.87 14.45 11.05
CA ASP A 160 -14.24 14.19 9.67
C ASP A 160 -13.77 12.81 9.20
N VAL A 161 -14.53 12.25 8.25
CA VAL A 161 -14.18 10.98 7.62
C VAL A 161 -13.15 11.19 6.52
N GLY A 162 -12.06 10.42 6.58
CA GLY A 162 -10.93 10.53 5.66
C GLY A 162 -9.74 11.23 6.29
N ALA A 163 -8.75 11.55 5.45
CA ALA A 163 -7.47 12.09 5.89
C ALA A 163 -7.49 13.60 6.18
N ASP A 164 -8.46 14.33 5.64
CA ASP A 164 -8.63 15.78 5.79
C ASP A 164 -9.52 16.10 6.98
N GLU A 165 -9.30 17.23 7.64
CA GLU A 165 -10.26 17.81 8.60
C GLU A 165 -10.65 19.22 8.13
N ILE A 166 -11.94 19.51 8.12
CA ILE A 166 -12.48 20.84 7.81
C ILE A 166 -12.25 21.72 9.02
N SER A 167 -11.11 22.42 9.05
CA SER A 167 -10.85 23.36 10.12
C SER A 167 -11.67 24.64 9.93
N ASP A 168 -12.58 24.92 10.88
CA ASP A 168 -13.23 26.24 11.06
C ASP A 168 -12.20 27.38 11.25
N ALA A 169 -10.97 27.02 11.63
CA ALA A 169 -9.88 27.92 11.96
C ALA A 169 -9.02 28.34 10.75
N SER A 170 -9.14 27.72 9.58
CA SER A 170 -8.23 27.98 8.45
C SER A 170 -8.49 29.36 7.80
N PRO A 171 -7.68 30.41 8.08
CA PRO A 171 -7.85 31.70 7.45
C PRO A 171 -7.26 31.56 6.05
N THR A 172 -8.11 31.65 5.02
CA THR A 172 -7.73 31.63 3.60
C THR A 172 -7.09 30.32 3.11
N ARG A 173 -7.91 29.26 2.99
CA ARG A 173 -7.76 28.38 1.83
C ARG A 173 -7.97 29.19 0.56
N PRO A 174 -6.98 29.29 -0.35
CA PRO A 174 -7.21 29.96 -1.62
C PRO A 174 -8.36 29.24 -2.34
N ARG A 175 -9.49 29.93 -2.52
CA ARG A 175 -10.54 29.48 -3.44
C ARG A 175 -9.87 29.04 -4.76
N PRO A 176 -10.24 27.91 -5.36
CA PRO A 176 -9.63 27.42 -6.60
C PRO A 176 -9.82 28.47 -7.69
N GLY A 177 -8.78 29.26 -7.84
CA GLY A 177 -8.76 30.54 -8.53
C GLY A 177 -7.34 30.73 -9.04
N ARG A 178 -6.98 29.84 -9.97
CA ARG A 178 -5.84 29.98 -10.88
C ARG A 178 -4.50 30.17 -10.18
N ALA A 179 -3.78 29.06 -9.97
CA ALA A 179 -2.34 29.13 -9.67
C ALA A 179 -1.65 30.07 -10.67
N PRO A 180 -0.92 31.11 -10.22
CA PRO A 180 -0.08 31.88 -11.11
C PRO A 180 1.00 30.93 -11.62
N ARG A 181 1.01 30.72 -12.93
CA ARG A 181 2.04 30.00 -13.65
C ARG A 181 3.38 30.58 -13.23
N GLN A 182 4.16 29.85 -12.42
CA GLN A 182 5.55 30.20 -12.20
C GLN A 182 6.24 30.08 -13.56
N GLN A 183 6.44 31.23 -14.22
CA GLN A 183 7.33 31.31 -15.35
C GLN A 183 8.73 31.02 -14.81
N ALA A 184 9.24 29.83 -15.14
CA ALA A 184 10.67 29.59 -15.02
C ALA A 184 11.41 30.74 -15.73
N PRO A 185 12.43 31.36 -15.10
CA PRO A 185 13.22 32.36 -15.78
C PRO A 185 13.81 31.73 -17.04
N ALA A 186 13.71 32.43 -18.16
CA ALA A 186 14.38 32.05 -19.39
C ALA A 186 15.89 32.02 -19.11
N SER A 187 16.44 30.83 -18.89
CA SER A 187 17.88 30.64 -18.82
C SER A 187 18.47 31.06 -20.16
N ALA A 188 19.20 32.16 -20.11
CA ALA A 188 19.96 32.68 -21.22
C ALA A 188 20.90 31.59 -21.76
N LEU A 189 20.77 31.34 -23.06
CA LEU A 189 21.73 30.61 -23.88
C LEU A 189 23.11 31.28 -23.75
N LEU A 190 24.04 30.66 -23.03
CA LEU A 190 25.46 30.79 -23.33
C LEU A 190 25.91 29.56 -24.11
N ARG A 191 26.18 29.79 -25.39
CA ARG A 191 26.96 28.89 -26.24
C ARG A 191 28.39 28.87 -25.70
N SER A 192 28.91 27.68 -25.43
CA SER A 192 30.34 27.42 -25.57
C SER A 192 30.56 26.02 -26.11
N SER A 193 31.20 25.99 -27.27
CA SER A 193 31.65 24.83 -28.01
C SER A 193 32.91 24.24 -27.38
N ALA A 194 32.84 23.01 -26.88
CA ALA A 194 33.97 22.09 -26.83
C ALA A 194 33.44 20.66 -26.63
N GLY A 195 33.81 19.77 -27.54
CA GLY A 195 33.31 18.41 -27.60
C GLY A 195 33.75 17.54 -26.42
N ALA A 196 32.84 16.68 -25.98
CA ALA A 196 33.17 15.39 -25.40
C ALA A 196 31.97 14.47 -25.66
N VAL A 197 32.14 13.56 -26.62
CA VAL A 197 31.23 12.44 -26.84
C VAL A 197 31.41 11.48 -25.67
N TYR A 198 30.47 11.47 -24.72
CA TYR A 198 30.31 10.37 -23.77
C TYR A 198 29.02 9.63 -24.08
N ARG A 199 29.15 8.53 -24.84
CA ARG A 199 28.13 7.48 -24.90
C ARG A 199 28.26 6.64 -23.64
N SER A 200 27.41 6.88 -22.64
CA SER A 200 27.20 5.90 -21.56
C SER A 200 26.05 4.98 -21.95
N ALA A 201 26.40 3.86 -22.59
CA ALA A 201 25.59 2.66 -22.57
C ALA A 201 25.82 2.00 -21.20
N ALA A 202 24.87 2.15 -20.27
CA ALA A 202 24.84 1.36 -19.05
C ALA A 202 24.52 -0.09 -19.44
N THR A 203 25.60 -0.83 -19.69
CA THR A 203 25.58 -2.26 -19.92
C THR A 203 25.49 -2.91 -18.54
N TRP A 204 24.34 -3.52 -18.22
CA TRP A 204 24.20 -4.32 -17.01
C TRP A 204 25.27 -5.43 -17.00
N PRO A 205 26.05 -5.60 -15.91
CA PRO A 205 26.94 -6.73 -15.80
C PRO A 205 26.10 -8.01 -15.74
N ARG A 206 26.21 -8.85 -16.76
CA ARG A 206 25.73 -10.23 -16.71
C ARG A 206 26.44 -10.94 -15.57
N SER A 207 25.66 -11.41 -14.59
CA SER A 207 26.13 -12.28 -13.53
C SER A 207 26.93 -13.46 -14.10
N PRO A 208 28.05 -13.86 -13.50
CA PRO A 208 28.77 -15.06 -13.92
C PRO A 208 27.83 -16.26 -13.76
N ARG A 209 27.56 -16.96 -14.87
CA ARG A 209 26.92 -18.27 -14.88
C ARG A 209 27.79 -19.20 -14.04
N ARG A 210 27.35 -19.53 -12.83
CA ARG A 210 27.87 -20.69 -12.12
C ARG A 210 27.40 -21.93 -12.89
N SER A 211 28.34 -22.61 -13.53
CA SER A 211 28.13 -23.94 -14.07
C SER A 211 27.64 -24.87 -12.96
N PRO A 212 26.58 -25.66 -13.18
CA PRO A 212 26.22 -26.73 -12.26
C PRO A 212 27.33 -27.79 -12.25
N PRO A 213 27.68 -28.39 -11.09
CA PRO A 213 28.54 -29.57 -11.10
C PRO A 213 27.82 -30.71 -11.83
N ALA A 214 28.51 -31.27 -12.81
CA ALA A 214 28.10 -32.44 -13.55
C ALA A 214 28.04 -33.65 -12.59
N CYS A 215 26.84 -34.03 -12.17
CA CYS A 215 26.58 -35.39 -11.72
C CYS A 215 25.92 -36.17 -12.85
N CYS A 216 26.76 -36.91 -13.57
CA CYS A 216 26.37 -38.08 -14.33
C CYS A 216 25.48 -38.99 -13.47
N CYS A 217 24.20 -39.10 -13.82
CA CYS A 217 23.48 -40.36 -13.71
C CYS A 217 22.28 -40.33 -14.68
N ARG A 218 22.50 -41.02 -15.80
CA ARG A 218 21.55 -41.27 -16.86
C ARG A 218 20.25 -41.89 -16.32
N ARG A 219 19.14 -41.51 -16.93
CA ARG A 219 17.86 -42.24 -16.91
C ARG A 219 18.09 -43.75 -17.08
N PRO A 220 17.46 -44.64 -16.29
CA PRO A 220 17.42 -46.04 -16.64
C PRO A 220 16.32 -46.30 -17.66
N CYS A 221 16.75 -46.85 -18.79
CA CYS A 221 15.95 -47.65 -19.69
C CYS A 221 15.07 -48.63 -18.90
N ARG A 222 13.77 -48.64 -19.20
CA ARG A 222 12.91 -49.76 -18.82
C ARG A 222 13.39 -51.02 -19.55
N ARG A 223 13.36 -52.14 -18.80
CA ARG A 223 13.48 -53.55 -19.23
C ARG A 223 14.90 -54.09 -19.43
N ARG A 224 15.45 -54.68 -18.35
CA ARG A 224 15.93 -56.08 -18.29
C ARG A 224 16.30 -56.45 -16.84
N PRO A 225 16.11 -57.73 -16.42
CA PRO A 225 16.24 -58.14 -15.03
C PRO A 225 17.70 -58.52 -14.69
N ARG A 226 18.05 -58.39 -13.41
CA ARG A 226 19.31 -58.77 -12.72
C ARG A 226 20.27 -57.60 -12.44
N CYS A 227 20.09 -56.97 -11.27
CA CYS A 227 21.15 -56.34 -10.49
C CYS A 227 20.90 -56.60 -8.99
N PRO A 228 21.95 -56.88 -8.19
CA PRO A 228 21.83 -57.18 -6.75
C PRO A 228 21.59 -55.90 -5.91
N PRO A 229 21.12 -56.04 -4.65
CA PRO A 229 20.67 -54.90 -3.84
C PRO A 229 21.85 -54.03 -3.37
N ARG A 230 21.66 -52.70 -3.35
CA ARG A 230 22.62 -51.73 -2.80
C ARG A 230 22.38 -51.49 -1.31
N ALA A 231 23.48 -51.36 -0.56
CA ALA A 231 23.53 -51.03 0.86
C ALA A 231 23.08 -49.57 1.17
N PRO A 232 22.63 -49.26 2.40
CA PRO A 232 22.10 -47.94 2.77
C PRO A 232 23.20 -46.89 3.04
N CYS A 233 22.94 -45.65 2.65
CA CYS A 233 23.82 -44.49 2.89
C CYS A 233 23.57 -43.86 4.27
N THR A 234 24.65 -43.57 5.01
CA THR A 234 24.66 -42.90 6.31
C THR A 234 24.57 -41.36 6.16
N PRO A 235 23.89 -40.61 7.05
CA PRO A 235 23.79 -39.15 6.93
C PRO A 235 25.00 -38.41 7.50
N CYS A 236 25.42 -37.34 6.80
CA CYS A 236 26.48 -36.42 7.24
C CYS A 236 25.99 -35.50 8.38
N ARG A 237 26.77 -35.43 9.47
CA ARG A 237 26.66 -34.38 10.51
C ARG A 237 27.47 -33.15 10.09
N TRP A 238 26.91 -31.97 10.27
CA TRP A 238 27.63 -30.70 10.17
C TRP A 238 27.99 -30.20 11.58
N ARG A 239 29.23 -29.75 11.75
CA ARG A 239 29.71 -28.97 12.90
C ARG A 239 29.52 -27.48 12.59
#